data_AF-A0A3C2BQY6-F1
#
_entry.id   AF-A0A3C2BQY6-F1
#
_cell.length_a   1.000
_cell.length_b   1.000
_cell.length_c   1.000
_cell.angle_alpha   90.00
_cell.angle_beta   90.00
_cell.angle_gamma   90.00
#
_symmetry.space_group_name_H-M   'P 1'
#
loop_
_entity.id
_entity.type
_entity.pdbx_description
1 polymer ?
#
loop_
_entity_poly.entity_id
_entity_poly.type
_entity_poly.pdbx_seq_one_letter_code
_entity_poly.pdbx_strand_id
1 'polypeptide(L)'
;EYSDAIGAYVVAALLALIIGVTGWFGRLLAIVPKPVMAAVLAGVLLPFVLKAVEAVVTSPIVAGGLVVAFLIGRRITPRYAVLVAMVVGAVLSAVTGQAHAPALTLDLSGPVWTTPTFDLQAIMGIAVPLVIVTMAGQNGPGLA
;
A
#
# COMPACT_ATOMS: atom_id res chain seq x y z
N GLU A 1 -10.78 -17.18 3.51
CA GLU A 1 -9.58 -16.44 3.06
C GLU A 1 -9.89 -14.97 2.69
N TYR A 2 -10.52 -14.67 1.53
CA TYR A 2 -10.87 -13.28 1.14
C TYR A 2 -12.01 -12.67 1.96
N SER A 3 -13.09 -13.41 2.20
CA SER A 3 -14.20 -12.99 3.05
C SER A 3 -13.77 -12.76 4.51
N ASP A 4 -12.78 -13.52 4.99
CA ASP A 4 -12.18 -13.35 6.33
C ASP A 4 -11.33 -12.10 6.41
N ALA A 5 -10.59 -11.78 5.34
CA ALA A 5 -9.88 -10.51 5.25
C ALA A 5 -10.86 -9.33 5.29
N ILE A 6 -12.00 -9.41 4.60
CA ILE A 6 -13.06 -8.38 4.68
C ILE A 6 -13.57 -8.27 6.12
N GLY A 7 -13.87 -9.39 6.79
CA GLY A 7 -14.28 -9.39 8.20
C GLY A 7 -13.24 -8.74 9.11
N ALA A 8 -11.96 -9.05 8.91
CA ALA A 8 -10.85 -8.45 9.64
C ALA A 8 -10.72 -6.93 9.37
N TYR A 9 -10.91 -6.48 8.12
CA TYR A 9 -10.94 -5.04 7.79
C TYR A 9 -12.11 -4.31 8.46
N VAL A 10 -13.29 -4.93 8.52
CA VAL A 10 -14.46 -4.37 9.23
C VAL A 10 -14.14 -4.24 10.73
N VAL A 11 -13.57 -5.28 11.34
CA VAL A 11 -13.14 -5.23 12.75
C VAL A 11 -12.09 -4.15 12.98
N ALA A 12 -11.09 -4.02 12.09
CA ALA A 12 -10.08 -2.98 12.16
C ALA A 12 -10.69 -1.57 12.12
N ALA A 13 -11.64 -1.34 11.19
CA ALA A 13 -12.33 -0.07 11.07
C ALA A 13 -13.18 0.26 12.30
N LEU A 14 -13.87 -0.73 12.88
CA LEU A 14 -14.63 -0.58 14.13
C LEU A 14 -13.71 -0.22 15.30
N LEU A 15 -12.58 -0.92 15.44
CA LEU A 15 -11.58 -0.61 16.47
C LEU A 15 -11.02 0.81 16.31
N ALA A 16 -10.66 1.18 15.09
CA ALA A 16 -10.18 2.53 14.78
C ALA A 16 -11.23 3.60 15.09
N LEU A 17 -12.51 3.36 14.75
CA LEU A 17 -13.63 4.24 15.06
C LEU A 17 -13.81 4.40 16.58
N ILE A 18 -13.81 3.29 17.33
CA ILE A 18 -13.94 3.32 18.79
C ILE A 18 -12.79 4.11 19.42
N ILE A 19 -11.54 3.86 18.99
CA ILE A 19 -10.36 4.58 19.49
C ILE A 19 -10.44 6.08 19.14
N GLY A 20 -10.91 6.41 17.94
CA GLY A 20 -11.07 7.77 17.46
C GLY A 20 -12.14 8.54 18.24
N VAL A 21 -13.34 7.96 18.38
CA VAL A 21 -14.49 8.59 19.07
C VAL A 21 -14.24 8.72 20.58
N THR A 22 -13.53 7.76 21.20
CA THR A 22 -13.18 7.83 22.62
C THR A 22 -12.07 8.85 22.93
N GLY A 23 -11.36 9.36 21.92
CA GLY A 23 -10.21 10.24 22.11
C GLY A 23 -8.98 9.55 22.72
N TRP A 24 -8.99 8.21 22.79
CA TRP A 24 -7.87 7.41 23.33
C TRP A 24 -6.64 7.44 22.43
N PHE A 25 -6.82 7.92 21.21
CA PHE A 25 -5.80 8.09 20.20
C PHE A 25 -4.49 8.69 20.74
N GLY A 26 -4.57 9.85 21.40
CA GLY A 26 -3.39 10.52 21.96
C GLY A 26 -2.72 9.75 23.10
N ARG A 27 -3.51 9.00 23.89
CA ARG A 27 -2.99 8.18 25.00
C ARG A 27 -2.25 6.94 24.48
N LEU A 28 -2.79 6.27 23.47
CA LEU A 28 -2.12 5.12 22.84
C LEU A 28 -0.81 5.56 22.16
N LEU A 29 -0.82 6.68 21.42
CA LEU A 29 0.39 7.19 20.78
C LEU A 29 1.47 7.61 21.78
N ALA A 30 1.08 8.15 22.93
CA ALA A 30 2.04 8.48 23.99
C ALA A 30 2.73 7.23 24.58
N ILE A 31 2.09 6.06 24.50
CA ILE A 31 2.64 4.78 24.99
C ILE A 31 3.59 4.16 23.95
N VAL A 32 3.37 4.37 22.65
CA VAL A 32 4.18 3.76 21.59
C VAL A 32 5.54 4.48 21.46
N PRO A 33 6.67 3.81 21.72
CA PRO A 33 7.99 4.44 21.59
C PRO A 33 8.27 4.86 20.14
N LYS A 34 8.90 6.02 19.94
CA LYS A 34 9.35 6.50 18.61
C LYS A 34 10.09 5.41 17.78
N PRO A 35 10.97 4.58 18.36
CA PRO A 35 11.63 3.49 17.63
C PRO A 35 10.65 2.47 17.03
N VAL A 36 9.54 2.18 17.71
CA VAL A 36 8.52 1.24 17.22
C VAL A 36 7.80 1.82 16.01
N MET A 37 7.45 3.11 16.04
CA MET A 37 6.83 3.76 14.88
C MET A 37 7.73 3.75 13.64
N ALA A 38 9.04 4.01 13.82
CA ALA A 38 10.01 3.93 12.74
C ALA A 38 10.17 2.48 12.23
N ALA A 39 10.19 1.49 13.13
CA ALA A 39 10.25 0.08 12.77
C ALA A 39 9.01 -0.38 11.99
N VAL A 40 7.83 0.11 12.33
CA VAL A 40 6.59 -0.17 11.60
C VAL A 40 6.66 0.39 10.17
N LEU A 41 7.10 1.63 9.99
CA LEU A 41 7.29 2.20 8.66
C LEU A 41 8.33 1.42 7.85
N ALA A 42 9.46 1.07 8.46
CA ALA A 42 10.48 0.25 7.83
C ALA A 42 9.95 -1.14 7.42
N GLY A 43 9.17 -1.79 8.30
CA GLY A 43 8.55 -3.07 8.02
C GLY A 43 7.54 -3.01 6.87
N VAL A 44 6.78 -1.91 6.76
CA VAL A 44 5.85 -1.68 5.65
C VAL A 44 6.60 -1.38 4.36
N LEU A 45 7.67 -0.57 4.39
CA LEU A 45 8.41 -0.14 3.19
C LEU A 45 9.37 -1.20 2.65
N LEU A 46 9.98 -2.02 3.50
CA LEU A 46 10.99 -3.01 3.10
C LEU A 46 10.50 -3.97 2.01
N PRO A 47 9.31 -4.58 2.10
CA PRO A 47 8.77 -5.43 1.03
C PRO A 47 8.61 -4.69 -0.31
N PHE A 48 8.24 -3.40 -0.30
CA PHE A 48 8.14 -2.61 -1.53
C PHE A 48 9.51 -2.39 -2.17
N VAL A 49 10.53 -2.09 -1.37
CA VAL A 49 11.91 -1.92 -1.86
C VAL A 49 12.44 -3.23 -2.43
N LEU A 50 12.25 -4.35 -1.73
CA LEU A 50 12.69 -5.67 -2.20
C LEU A 50 12.00 -6.06 -3.52
N LYS A 51 10.68 -5.88 -3.62
CA LYS A 51 9.93 -6.11 -4.87
C LYS A 51 10.38 -5.20 -6.00
N ALA A 52 10.71 -3.94 -5.71
CA ALA A 52 11.21 -3.01 -6.71
C ALA A 52 12.59 -3.45 -7.24
N VAL A 53 13.50 -3.87 -6.36
CA VAL A 53 14.81 -4.41 -6.76
C VAL A 53 14.64 -5.69 -7.58
N GLU A 54 13.78 -6.61 -7.14
CA GLU A 54 13.46 -7.83 -7.86
C GLU A 54 12.88 -7.54 -9.26
N ALA A 55 12.00 -6.54 -9.37
CA ALA A 55 11.46 -6.10 -10.66
C ALA A 55 12.56 -5.57 -11.61
N VAL A 56 13.56 -4.85 -11.08
CA VAL A 56 14.72 -4.37 -11.87
C VAL A 56 15.61 -5.53 -12.31
N VAL A 57 15.79 -6.57 -11.49
CA VAL A 57 16.56 -7.76 -11.87
C VAL A 57 15.82 -8.59 -12.93
N THR A 58 14.51 -8.77 -12.77
CA THR A 58 13.68 -9.60 -13.68
C THR A 58 13.37 -8.91 -15.00
N SER A 59 13.16 -7.59 -15.01
CA SER A 59 12.95 -6.77 -16.21
C SER A 59 13.77 -5.47 -16.16
N PRO A 60 15.08 -5.54 -16.46
CA PRO A 60 15.99 -4.38 -16.33
C PRO A 60 15.58 -3.19 -17.19
N ILE A 61 15.07 -3.45 -18.40
CA ILE A 61 14.68 -2.39 -19.34
C ILE A 61 13.45 -1.64 -18.80
N VAL A 62 12.38 -2.37 -18.43
CA VAL A 62 11.12 -1.75 -18.04
C VAL A 62 11.20 -1.17 -16.63
N ALA A 63 11.58 -1.98 -15.64
CA ALA A 63 11.64 -1.52 -14.25
C ALA A 63 12.81 -0.56 -14.01
N GLY A 64 13.99 -0.83 -14.61
CA GLY A 64 15.12 0.10 -14.54
C GLY A 64 14.84 1.41 -15.27
N GLY A 65 14.21 1.36 -16.44
CA GLY A 65 13.77 2.55 -17.18
C GLY A 65 12.76 3.40 -16.39
N LEU A 66 11.84 2.76 -15.67
CA LEU A 66 10.89 3.43 -14.77
C LEU A 66 11.60 4.17 -13.63
N VAL A 67 12.61 3.53 -13.00
CA VAL A 67 13.41 4.16 -11.94
C VAL A 67 14.19 5.36 -12.48
N VAL A 68 14.85 5.22 -13.63
CA VAL A 68 15.60 6.32 -14.27
C VAL A 68 14.68 7.47 -14.64
N ALA A 69 13.52 7.18 -15.25
CA ALA A 69 12.52 8.18 -15.60
C ALA A 69 11.98 8.91 -14.37
N PHE A 70 11.73 8.19 -13.26
CA PHE A 70 11.35 8.79 -12.00
C PHE A 70 12.43 9.74 -11.47
N LEU A 71 13.70 9.32 -11.45
CA LEU A 71 14.80 10.15 -10.94
C LEU A 71 15.02 11.41 -11.79
N ILE A 72 14.95 11.29 -13.11
CA ILE A 72 15.03 12.43 -14.03
C ILE A 72 13.81 13.34 -13.84
N GLY A 73 12.61 12.77 -13.78
CA GLY A 73 11.37 13.50 -13.54
C GLY A 73 11.39 14.23 -12.20
N ARG A 74 11.91 13.60 -11.14
CA ARG A 74 12.09 14.19 -9.80
C ARG A 74 12.97 15.43 -9.85
N ARG A 75 13.97 15.47 -10.74
CA ARG A 75 14.89 16.61 -10.89
C ARG A 75 14.28 17.75 -11.71
N ILE A 76 13.55 17.45 -12.79
CA ILE A 76 13.05 18.46 -13.73
C ILE A 76 11.64 18.94 -13.35
N THR A 77 10.75 18.00 -13.02
CA THR A 77 9.34 18.27 -12.70
C THR A 77 8.90 17.43 -11.48
N PRO A 78 9.32 17.81 -10.25
CA PRO A 78 9.03 17.02 -9.04
C PRO A 78 7.55 16.68 -8.85
N ARG A 79 6.65 17.57 -9.28
CA ARG A 79 5.20 17.38 -9.23
C ARG A 79 4.68 16.29 -10.18
N TYR A 80 5.36 16.02 -11.28
CA TYR A 80 4.94 15.08 -12.33
C TYR A 80 5.84 13.84 -12.45
N ALA A 81 6.86 13.70 -11.60
CA ALA A 81 7.84 12.61 -11.67
C ALA A 81 7.21 11.21 -11.71
N VAL A 82 6.15 10.99 -10.91
CA VAL A 82 5.41 9.72 -10.87
C VAL A 82 4.68 9.47 -12.17
N LEU A 83 4.03 10.50 -12.73
CA LEU A 83 3.32 10.40 -14.01
C LEU A 83 4.29 10.09 -15.15
N VAL A 84 5.44 10.78 -15.18
CA VAL A 84 6.51 10.54 -16.17
C VAL A 84 7.00 9.10 -16.09
N ALA A 85 7.28 8.59 -14.87
CA ALA A 85 7.71 7.21 -14.68
C ALA A 85 6.66 6.20 -15.16
N MET A 86 5.37 6.47 -14.89
CA MET A 86 4.26 5.62 -15.34
C MET A 86 4.15 5.57 -16.86
N VAL A 87 4.21 6.73 -17.53
CA VAL A 87 4.16 6.80 -19.00
C VAL A 87 5.35 6.09 -19.62
N VAL A 88 6.56 6.32 -19.12
CA VAL A 88 7.77 5.63 -19.62
C VAL A 88 7.67 4.13 -19.39
N GLY A 89 7.21 3.69 -18.22
CA GLY A 89 6.99 2.27 -17.94
C GLY A 89 6.00 1.62 -18.90
N ALA A 90 4.88 2.28 -19.19
CA ALA A 90 3.88 1.79 -20.15
C ALA A 90 4.46 1.68 -21.57
N VAL A 91 5.20 2.70 -22.02
CA VAL A 91 5.85 2.70 -23.33
C VAL A 91 6.90 1.60 -23.43
N LEU A 92 7.76 1.46 -22.43
CA LEU A 92 8.79 0.42 -22.40
C LEU A 92 8.18 -0.98 -22.35
N SER A 93 7.11 -1.17 -21.57
CA SER A 93 6.39 -2.45 -21.52
C SER A 93 5.76 -2.82 -22.88
N ALA A 94 5.18 -1.84 -23.57
CA ALA A 94 4.63 -2.04 -24.91
C ALA A 94 5.70 -2.36 -25.96
N VAL A 95 6.81 -1.61 -25.96
CA VAL A 95 7.91 -1.81 -26.94
C VAL A 95 8.67 -3.11 -26.70
N THR A 96 8.80 -3.55 -25.45
CA THR A 96 9.46 -4.83 -25.09
C THR A 96 8.56 -6.05 -25.26
N GLY A 97 7.29 -5.87 -25.65
CA GLY A 97 6.32 -6.96 -25.80
C GLY A 97 5.91 -7.62 -24.48
N GLN A 98 6.27 -7.01 -23.33
CA GLN A 98 5.87 -7.49 -22.00
C GLN A 98 4.44 -7.07 -21.63
N ALA A 99 3.89 -6.09 -22.36
CA ALA A 99 2.49 -5.70 -22.25
C ALA A 99 1.58 -6.79 -22.82
N HIS A 100 0.91 -7.52 -21.93
CA HIS A 100 -0.15 -8.44 -22.33
C HIS A 100 -1.42 -7.63 -22.50
N ALA A 101 -1.94 -7.53 -23.72
CA ALA A 101 -3.27 -7.00 -23.94
C ALA A 101 -4.26 -7.99 -23.31
N PRO A 102 -5.00 -7.63 -22.24
CA PRO A 102 -6.06 -8.48 -21.75
C PRO A 102 -7.07 -8.68 -22.88
N ALA A 103 -7.69 -9.85 -22.95
CA ALA A 103 -8.87 -10.03 -23.78
C ALA A 103 -9.93 -9.06 -23.25
N LEU A 104 -10.05 -7.88 -23.87
CA LEU A 104 -11.03 -6.87 -23.51
C LEU A 104 -12.40 -7.35 -23.98
N THR A 105 -13.02 -8.20 -23.18
CA THR A 105 -14.47 -8.39 -23.22
C THR A 105 -15.08 -7.17 -22.52
N LEU A 106 -15.87 -6.40 -23.27
CA LEU A 106 -16.71 -5.34 -22.70
C LEU A 106 -17.76 -6.01 -21.81
N ASP A 107 -17.43 -6.15 -20.53
CA ASP A 107 -18.32 -6.61 -19.49
C ASP A 107 -18.53 -5.50 -18.47
N LEU A 108 -19.78 -5.23 -18.11
CA LEU A 108 -20.10 -4.30 -17.03
C LEU A 108 -19.98 -5.08 -15.71
N SER A 109 -18.74 -5.29 -15.27
CA SER A 109 -18.46 -5.80 -13.93
C SER A 109 -18.99 -4.83 -12.89
N GLY A 110 -20.10 -5.21 -12.24
CA GLY A 110 -20.71 -4.46 -11.14
C GLY A 110 -20.01 -4.72 -9.81
N PRO A 111 -20.32 -3.92 -8.76
CA PRO A 111 -19.84 -4.20 -7.41
C PRO A 111 -20.33 -5.58 -6.95
N VAL A 112 -19.39 -6.48 -6.65
CA VAL A 112 -19.71 -7.83 -6.17
C VAL A 112 -19.90 -7.79 -4.66
N TRP A 113 -21.13 -8.05 -4.22
CA TRP A 113 -21.38 -8.22 -2.79
C TRP A 113 -20.66 -9.46 -2.28
N THR A 114 -19.79 -9.26 -1.29
CA THR A 114 -19.08 -10.35 -0.62
C THR A 114 -19.42 -10.30 0.87
N THR A 115 -20.09 -11.33 1.37
CA THR A 115 -20.46 -11.41 2.78
C THR A 115 -19.21 -11.63 3.64
N PRO A 116 -18.96 -10.77 4.66
CA PRO A 116 -17.81 -10.95 5.54
C PRO A 116 -17.97 -12.21 6.40
N THR A 117 -16.87 -12.94 6.55
CA THR A 117 -16.75 -14.03 7.53
C THR A 117 -15.79 -13.60 8.62
N PHE A 118 -16.02 -14.06 9.85
CA PHE A 118 -15.23 -13.67 11.01
C PHE A 118 -14.43 -14.85 11.51
N ASP A 119 -13.15 -14.87 11.11
CA ASP A 119 -12.17 -15.82 11.59
C ASP A 119 -11.19 -15.13 12.56
N LEU A 120 -10.89 -15.80 13.67
CA LEU A 120 -10.06 -15.23 14.73
C LEU A 120 -8.60 -15.08 14.27
N GLN A 121 -8.09 -16.00 13.45
CA GLN A 121 -6.73 -15.95 12.93
C GLN A 121 -6.57 -14.78 11.95
N ALA A 122 -7.55 -14.56 11.07
CA ALA A 122 -7.58 -13.41 10.16
C ALA A 122 -7.67 -12.07 10.92
N ILE A 123 -8.51 -11.99 11.95
CA ILE A 123 -8.63 -10.79 12.79
C ILE A 123 -7.30 -10.47 13.48
N MET A 124 -6.67 -11.45 14.12
CA MET A 124 -5.40 -11.25 14.81
C MET A 124 -4.25 -10.94 13.84
N GLY A 125 -4.23 -11.60 12.67
CA GLY A 125 -3.18 -11.46 11.66
C GLY A 125 -3.28 -10.20 10.79
N ILE A 126 -4.48 -9.65 10.60
CA ILE A 126 -4.72 -8.51 9.69
C ILE A 126 -5.19 -7.28 10.47
N ALA A 127 -6.22 -7.39 11.31
CA ALA A 127 -6.87 -6.23 11.90
C ALA A 127 -5.95 -5.52 12.89
N VAL A 128 -5.26 -6.26 13.77
CA VAL A 128 -4.37 -5.68 14.78
C VAL A 128 -3.17 -4.95 14.14
N PRO A 129 -2.40 -5.57 13.22
CA PRO A 129 -1.32 -4.87 12.54
C PRO A 129 -1.79 -3.65 11.74
N LEU A 130 -2.95 -3.76 11.06
CA LEU A 130 -3.50 -2.66 10.27
C LEU A 130 -3.86 -1.45 11.15
N VAL A 131 -4.52 -1.68 12.29
CA VAL A 131 -4.86 -0.62 13.25
C VAL A 131 -3.58 0.03 13.79
N ILE A 132 -2.54 -0.74 14.11
CA ILE A 132 -1.26 -0.19 14.58
C ILE A 132 -0.57 0.65 13.48
N VAL A 133 -0.50 0.14 12.25
CA VAL A 133 0.13 0.82 11.11
C VAL A 133 -0.61 2.11 10.77
N THR A 134 -1.94 2.09 10.76
CA THR A 134 -2.75 3.29 10.48
C THR A 134 -2.61 4.33 11.58
N MET A 135 -2.64 3.93 12.86
CA MET A 135 -2.42 4.84 13.97
C MET A 135 -1.00 5.44 13.97
N ALA A 136 0.03 4.65 13.75
CA ALA A 136 1.42 5.12 13.75
C ALA A 136 1.78 5.95 12.50
N GLY A 137 1.36 5.48 11.32
CA GLY A 137 1.82 6.03 10.04
C GLY A 137 1.03 7.23 9.53
N GLN A 138 -0.30 7.24 9.68
CA GLN A 138 -1.13 8.31 9.11
C GLN A 138 -1.30 9.52 10.04
N ASN A 139 -1.14 9.32 11.35
CA ASN A 139 -1.48 10.34 12.34
C ASN A 139 -0.28 10.86 13.15
N GLY A 140 0.83 10.11 13.19
CA GLY A 140 2.09 10.58 13.78
C GLY A 140 2.65 11.84 13.11
N PRO A 141 2.63 11.97 11.76
CA PRO A 141 3.11 13.18 11.07
C PRO A 141 2.23 14.41 11.26
N GLY A 142 0.96 14.27 11.66
CA GLY A 142 0.02 15.38 11.84
C GLY A 142 0.10 16.08 13.20
N LEU A 143 0.90 15.53 14.14
CA LEU A 143 1.07 16.04 15.50
C LEU A 143 2.49 16.56 15.80
N ALA A 144 3.42 16.46 14.84
CA ALA A 144 4.80 16.91 14.95
C ALA A 144 5.03 18.27 14.28
#